data_AF-A0A4V2YYD8-F1
#
_entry.id   AF-A0A4V2YYD8-F1
#
_cell.length_a   1.000
_cell.length_b   1.000
_cell.length_c   1.000
_cell.angle_alpha   90.00
_cell.angle_beta   90.00
_cell.angle_gamma   90.00
#
_symmetry.space_group_name_H-M   'P 1'
#
loop_
_entity.id
_entity.type
_entity.pdbx_description
1 polymer ?
#
loop_
_entity_poly.entity_id
_entity_poly.type
_entity_poly.pdbx_seq_one_letter_code
_entity_poly.pdbx_strand_id
1 'polypeptide(L)' 'MPEISVGRWRLELGVAIIDGRTWWTCPVGGEDCGKVLADLGASAIDCMAWHVEHAHLRTLSYRSPV' A
#
# COMPACT_ATOMS: atom_id res chain seq x y z
N MET A 1 12.19 3.60 1.41
CA MET A 1 10.93 3.86 0.67
C MET A 1 9.78 3.80 1.66
N PRO A 2 8.64 4.46 1.41
CA PRO A 2 7.50 4.39 2.31
C PRO A 2 7.00 2.94 2.43
N GLU A 3 6.75 2.48 3.66
CA GLU A 3 6.31 1.12 3.96
C GLU A 3 5.03 1.13 4.80
N ILE A 4 4.25 0.06 4.71
CA ILE A 4 3.10 -0.21 5.60
C ILE A 4 3.30 -1.54 6.34
N SER A 5 2.71 -1.61 7.53
CA SER A 5 2.62 -2.85 8.30
C SER A 5 1.18 -3.34 8.33
N VAL A 6 0.95 -4.60 7.96
CA VAL A 6 -0.37 -5.27 8.00
C VAL A 6 -0.22 -6.58 8.76
N GLY A 7 -0.61 -6.60 10.03
CA GLY A 7 -0.31 -7.72 10.92
C GLY A 7 1.19 -7.99 11.00
N ARG A 8 1.63 -9.19 10.56
CA ARG A 8 3.05 -9.58 10.52
C ARG A 8 3.79 -9.18 9.23
N TRP A 9 3.10 -8.54 8.29
CA TRP A 9 3.63 -8.21 6.98
C TRP A 9 4.21 -6.80 6.96
N ARG A 10 5.40 -6.64 6.41
CA ARG A 10 5.96 -5.35 6.00
C ARG A 10 5.98 -5.28 4.48
N LEU A 11 5.37 -4.24 3.92
CA LEU A 11 5.19 -4.09 2.49
C LEU A 11 5.69 -2.71 2.06
N GLU A 12 6.62 -2.70 1.11
CA GLU A 12 7.09 -1.46 0.48
C GLU A 12 6.04 -0.95 -0.49
N LEU A 13 5.67 0.31 -0.36
CA LEU A 13 4.73 0.95 -1.27
C LEU A 13 5.42 1.26 -2.60
N GLY A 14 4.72 0.99 -3.70
CA GLY A 14 5.10 1.56 -4.98
C GLY A 14 4.88 3.07 -4.98
N VAL A 15 5.67 3.79 -5.78
CA VAL A 15 5.62 5.25 -5.85
C VAL A 15 5.46 5.68 -7.30
N ALA A 16 4.51 6.57 -7.54
CA ALA A 16 4.32 7.27 -8.79
C ALA A 16 4.38 8.78 -8.55
N ILE A 17 4.94 9.53 -9.51
CA ILE A 17 4.92 11.00 -9.49
C ILE A 17 3.93 11.47 -10.56
N ILE A 18 2.89 12.18 -10.13
CA ILE A 18 1.84 12.71 -11.03
C ILE A 18 1.69 14.19 -10.74
N ASP A 19 1.85 15.03 -11.77
CA ASP A 19 1.80 16.50 -11.68
C ASP A 19 2.67 17.08 -10.55
N GLY A 20 3.88 16.53 -10.40
CA GLY A 20 4.85 16.97 -9.38
C GLY A 20 4.50 16.56 -7.95
N ARG A 21 3.46 15.74 -7.74
CA ARG A 21 3.09 15.18 -6.45
C ARG A 21 3.45 13.72 -6.37
N THR A 22 3.87 13.29 -5.19
CA THR A 22 4.09 11.87 -4.89
C THR A 22 2.76 11.18 -4.61
N TRP A 23 2.60 10.00 -5.19
CA TRP A 23 1.46 9.13 -5.00
C TRP A 23 1.96 7.73 -4.64
N TRP A 24 1.33 7.12 -3.64
CA TRP A 24 1.62 5.74 -3.26
C TRP A 24 0.63 4.79 -3.93
N THR A 25 1.15 3.70 -4.48
CA THR A 25 0.36 2.62 -5.07
C THR A 25 0.27 1.43 -4.12
N CYS A 26 -0.81 0.65 -4.27
CA CYS A 26 -1.00 -0.54 -3.45
C CYS A 26 0.15 -1.54 -3.68
N PRO A 27 0.80 -2.04 -2.61
CA PRO A 27 1.95 -2.95 -2.74
C PRO A 27 1.59 -4.36 -3.20
N VAL A 28 0.28 -4.70 -3.22
CA VAL A 28 -0.20 -6.03 -3.63
C VAL A 28 -0.82 -5.98 -5.03
N GLY A 29 -1.76 -5.06 -5.26
CA GLY A 29 -2.47 -4.92 -6.53
C GLY A 29 -1.87 -3.89 -7.49
N GLY A 30 -0.80 -3.19 -7.10
CA GLY A 30 -0.19 -2.14 -7.91
C GLY A 30 -1.13 -0.96 -8.15
N GLU A 31 -0.94 -0.31 -9.30
CA GLU A 31 -1.79 0.78 -9.80
C GLU A 31 -3.21 0.33 -10.16
N ASP A 32 -3.37 -0.91 -10.65
CA ASP A 32 -4.66 -1.51 -11.03
C ASP A 32 -5.58 -1.83 -9.84
N CYS A 33 -5.05 -1.78 -8.63
CA CYS A 33 -5.82 -1.94 -7.40
C CYS A 33 -6.91 -0.86 -7.23
N GLY A 34 -6.84 0.23 -8.00
CA GLY A 34 -7.78 1.35 -7.91
C GLY A 34 -7.61 2.18 -6.64
N LYS A 35 -6.51 1.96 -5.91
CA LYS A 35 -6.15 2.70 -4.70
C LYS A 35 -4.75 3.27 -4.87
N VAL A 36 -4.73 4.52 -5.31
CA VAL A 36 -3.56 5.39 -5.32
C VAL A 36 -3.86 6.54 -4.37
N LEU A 37 -2.98 6.80 -3.41
CA LEU A 37 -3.15 7.87 -2.43
C LEU A 37 -2.09 8.94 -2.66
N ALA A 38 -2.53 10.20 -2.76
CA ALA A 38 -1.62 11.33 -2.77
C ALA A 38 -0.87 11.39 -1.42
N ASP A 39 0.37 11.88 -1.44
CA ASP A 39 1.18 12.04 -0.23
C ASP A 39 0.52 13.04 0.74
N LEU A 40 -0.22 12.49 1.70
CA LEU A 40 -0.88 13.19 2.81
C LEU A 40 -0.23 12.83 4.16
N GLY A 41 1.05 12.44 4.14
CA GLY A 41 1.76 11.94 5.30
C GLY A 41 1.13 10.68 5.90
N ALA A 42 1.16 10.57 7.23
CA ALA A 42 0.79 9.35 7.95
C ALA A 42 -0.64 8.85 7.68
N SER A 43 -1.61 9.75 7.49
CA SER A 43 -3.01 9.35 7.28
C SER A 43 -3.20 8.50 6.04
N ALA A 44 -2.44 8.74 4.98
CA ALA A 44 -2.55 7.96 3.77
C ALA A 44 -1.76 6.65 3.85
N ILE A 45 -0.70 6.58 4.67
CA ILE A 45 -0.08 5.31 5.06
C ILE A 45 -1.08 4.43 5.82
N ASP A 46 -1.82 5.00 6.78
CA ASP A 46 -2.84 4.29 7.55
C ASP A 46 -4.00 3.81 6.67
N CYS A 47 -4.50 4.66 5.77
CA CYS A 47 -5.53 4.26 4.80
C CYS A 47 -5.05 3.12 3.88
N MET A 48 -3.78 3.12 3.48
CA MET A 48 -3.23 2.05 2.65
C MET A 48 -3.10 0.74 3.43
N ALA A 49 -2.61 0.79 4.68
CA ALA A 49 -2.54 -0.38 5.55
C ALA A 49 -3.92 -1.00 5.76
N TRP A 50 -4.92 -0.17 6.08
CA TRP A 50 -6.31 -0.61 6.23
C TRP A 50 -6.85 -1.23 4.94
N HIS A 51 -6.61 -0.59 3.79
CA HIS A 51 -7.03 -1.12 2.50
C HIS A 51 -6.44 -2.51 2.22
N VAL A 52 -5.14 -2.69 2.43
CA VAL A 52 -4.47 -3.97 2.21
C VAL A 52 -5.00 -5.04 3.18
N GLU A 53 -5.22 -4.69 4.44
CA GLU A 53 -5.83 -5.58 5.44
C GLU A 53 -7.24 -6.03 5.06
N HIS A 54 -8.03 -5.21 4.36
CA HIS A 54 -9.43 -5.54 4.08
C HIS A 54 -9.67 -6.09 2.66
N ALA A 55 -8.89 -5.63 1.68
CA ALA A 55 -9.04 -6.04 0.28
C ALA A 55 -8.07 -7.17 -0.13
N HIS A 56 -6.93 -7.32 0.56
CA HIS A 56 -5.84 -8.19 0.13
C HIS A 56 -5.37 -9.20 1.19
N LEU A 57 -6.02 -9.30 2.35
CA LEU A 57 -5.62 -10.24 3.42
C LEU A 57 -5.52 -11.69 2.95
N ARG A 58 -6.46 -12.13 2.10
CA ARG A 58 -6.40 -13.47 1.51
C ARG A 58 -5.13 -13.63 0.67
N THR A 59 -4.84 -12.69 -0.23
CA THR A 59 -3.64 -12.69 -1.06
C THR A 59 -2.36 -12.71 -0.23
N LEU A 60 -2.31 -11.92 0.85
CA LEU A 60 -1.18 -11.94 1.79
C LEU A 60 -1.06 -13.29 2.50
N SER A 61 -2.17 -13.89 2.92
CA SER A 61 -2.16 -15.17 3.65
C SER A 61 -1.64 -16.36 2.83
N TYR A 62 -1.67 -16.26 1.50
CA TYR A 62 -1.09 -17.26 0.58
C TYR A 62 0.40 -17.05 0.29
N ARG A 63 0.94 -15.88 0.60
CA ARG A 63 2.39 -15.66 0.55
C ARG A 63 3.00 -16.13 1.87
N SER A 64 4.28 -16.51 1.87
CA SER A 64 5.05 -16.62 3.12
C SER A 64 5.52 -15.23 3.55
N PRO A 65 5.42 -14.87 4.85
CA PRO A 65 6.00 -13.62 5.35
C PRO A 65 7.51 -13.66 5.12
N VAL A 66 8.03 -12.62 4.47
CA VAL A 66 9.46 -12.38 4.29
C VAL A 66 10.01 -11.73 5.54
#